data_AF-A0A0D2F6J4-F1
#
_entry.id   AF-A0A0D2F6J4-F1
#
_cell.length_a   1.000
_cell.length_b   1.000
_cell.length_c   1.000
_cell.angle_alpha   90.00
_cell.angle_beta   90.00
_cell.angle_gamma   90.00
#
_symmetry.space_group_name_H-M   'P 1'
#
loop_
_entity.id
_entity.type
_entity.pdbx_description
1 polymer ?
#
loop_
_entity_poly.entity_id
_entity_poly.type
_entity_poly.pdbx_seq_one_letter_code
_entity_poly.pdbx_strand_id
1 'polypeptide(L)'
;MELLMEASSSPLTDLSPSNVSKRILAASHKPQGAADARIFQASEDSLYYFYEATLLLRMLGSKAPHHSANHTAGKRSSSPWHKFLDEFSWLGDSELGGSSVIAIAVEEKVTGLHFWVASNGHVKTKTFDHLTWLLEQLQKVEQTPHWNQQYLVQQIFACSIDQSRKKVCNYARRLLKLVTRVQAAGTDDLSNSGEFNYIVCYKVVHALTSCRDRELFSTLEQLVAVHADPLRLCANAYQLRRTQSMVQLSDKCLRDGDFSDWSLIRHYVGRLGSWMKAARTVVSFARQAPDVFRELQIEAVPNPLPSVIRWTRQLSTVEGVLQYLFPAFKSSPPGQSFKPLAESYQEFVTRTLRYKGDQVEFRPKVHAEALIADHFYRHDLRFVNQDRYIGCRQFVERPCHGNTWIKWQPPYFGDIGARNSSLISAQTLTHMMSDIGDDIRKRIMAGGETGRRLPDSVTGLSTSITHSNEPDGGNALSRPVEGVL
;
A
#
# COMPACT_ATOMS: atom_id res chain seq x y z
N MET A 1 23.89 -7.47 -24.99
CA MET A 1 23.13 -6.21 -25.11
C MET A 1 22.22 -6.25 -26.33
N GLU A 2 22.74 -6.53 -27.52
CA GLU A 2 21.94 -6.71 -28.76
C GLU A 2 20.78 -7.71 -28.59
N LEU A 3 21.02 -8.84 -27.91
CA LEU A 3 19.99 -9.86 -27.65
C LEU A 3 18.83 -9.39 -26.75
N LEU A 4 19.07 -8.44 -25.83
CA LEU A 4 17.99 -7.84 -25.05
C LEU A 4 17.11 -6.91 -25.90
N MET A 5 17.65 -6.43 -27.04
CA MET A 5 16.94 -5.56 -27.96
C MET A 5 16.10 -6.34 -28.99
N GLU A 6 16.55 -7.52 -29.43
CA GLU A 6 15.87 -8.29 -30.49
C GLU A 6 14.64 -9.08 -30.01
N ALA A 7 14.54 -9.38 -28.72
CA ALA A 7 13.43 -10.16 -28.16
C ALA A 7 12.15 -9.33 -27.97
N SER A 8 11.48 -8.93 -29.06
CA SER A 8 10.32 -8.01 -29.03
C SER A 8 8.95 -8.59 -29.42
N SER A 9 8.84 -9.89 -29.74
CA SER A 9 7.62 -10.39 -30.39
C SER A 9 7.29 -11.84 -30.06
N SER A 10 6.41 -12.08 -29.08
CA SER A 10 5.64 -13.33 -29.00
C SER A 10 4.34 -13.09 -28.24
N PRO A 11 3.18 -13.05 -28.93
CA PRO A 11 1.87 -12.99 -28.28
C PRO A 11 1.53 -14.37 -27.69
N LEU A 12 1.21 -14.38 -26.39
CA LEU A 12 0.69 -15.57 -25.69
C LEU A 12 -0.80 -15.74 -26.01
N THR A 13 -1.18 -16.96 -26.34
CA THR A 13 -2.49 -17.38 -26.85
C THR A 13 -3.63 -17.19 -25.85
N ASP A 14 -4.69 -16.53 -26.31
CA ASP A 14 -5.94 -16.25 -25.61
C ASP A 14 -6.82 -17.52 -25.51
N LEU A 15 -7.24 -17.89 -24.28
CA LEU A 15 -8.16 -19.01 -24.03
C LEU A 15 -9.25 -18.55 -23.05
N SER A 16 -10.39 -18.20 -23.61
CA SER A 16 -11.61 -17.78 -22.89
C SER A 16 -12.20 -18.91 -22.02
N PRO A 17 -12.56 -18.65 -20.74
CA PRO A 17 -13.24 -19.61 -19.89
C PRO A 17 -14.77 -19.41 -19.92
N SER A 18 -15.49 -20.43 -20.38
CA SER A 18 -16.94 -20.56 -20.18
C SER A 18 -17.26 -21.85 -19.42
N ASN A 19 -18.25 -21.77 -18.51
CA ASN A 19 -18.88 -22.83 -17.71
C ASN A 19 -18.42 -22.92 -16.24
N VAL A 20 -19.11 -22.03 -15.52
CA VAL A 20 -19.16 -21.66 -14.11
C VAL A 20 -19.85 -22.72 -13.23
N SER A 21 -19.35 -22.81 -11.98
CA SER A 21 -20.01 -23.27 -10.75
C SER A 21 -20.66 -24.65 -10.65
N LYS A 22 -20.06 -25.50 -9.80
CA LYS A 22 -20.67 -26.17 -8.63
C LYS A 22 -19.66 -27.17 -8.03
N ARG A 23 -19.58 -27.20 -6.69
CA ARG A 23 -18.78 -28.11 -5.81
C ARG A 23 -17.45 -27.51 -5.32
N ILE A 24 -17.53 -26.72 -4.25
CA ILE A 24 -16.38 -26.30 -3.45
C ILE A 24 -16.68 -26.75 -2.02
N LEU A 25 -16.08 -27.85 -1.56
CA LEU A 25 -15.99 -28.21 -0.13
C LEU A 25 -14.96 -29.33 0.08
N ALA A 26 -13.89 -28.98 0.78
CA ALA A 26 -13.05 -29.78 1.68
C ALA A 26 -12.70 -31.24 1.29
N ALA A 27 -11.59 -31.44 0.57
CA ALA A 27 -10.72 -32.61 0.74
C ALA A 27 -9.37 -32.37 0.06
N SER A 28 -8.28 -32.69 0.76
CA SER A 28 -6.92 -32.77 0.20
C SER A 28 -6.84 -33.91 -0.81
N HIS A 29 -7.37 -33.71 -2.02
CA HIS A 29 -7.31 -34.71 -3.07
C HIS A 29 -5.88 -34.83 -3.61
N LYS A 30 -5.36 -36.05 -3.77
CA LYS A 30 -4.25 -36.30 -4.68
C LYS A 30 -4.74 -36.12 -6.12
N PRO A 31 -3.90 -35.67 -7.08
CA PRO A 31 -4.27 -35.57 -8.48
C PRO A 31 -4.83 -36.90 -9.00
N GLN A 32 -6.01 -36.89 -9.63
CA GLN A 32 -6.74 -38.10 -10.02
C GLN A 32 -6.35 -38.64 -11.41
N GLY A 33 -5.21 -38.21 -11.96
CA GLY A 33 -4.69 -38.73 -13.22
C GLY A 33 -3.44 -38.02 -13.70
N ALA A 34 -2.82 -38.54 -14.75
CA ALA A 34 -1.58 -38.00 -15.31
C ALA A 34 -1.73 -36.56 -15.83
N ALA A 35 -2.91 -36.18 -16.33
CA ALA A 35 -3.18 -34.83 -16.82
C ALA A 35 -3.20 -33.80 -15.67
N ASP A 36 -3.87 -34.12 -14.56
CA ASP A 36 -3.93 -33.23 -13.39
C ASP A 36 -2.54 -33.07 -12.74
N ALA A 37 -1.77 -34.16 -12.69
CA ALA A 37 -0.39 -34.11 -12.21
C ALA A 37 0.50 -33.18 -13.06
N ARG A 38 0.35 -33.20 -14.39
CA ARG A 38 1.10 -32.30 -15.30
C ARG A 38 0.70 -30.83 -15.10
N ILE A 39 -0.59 -30.54 -14.98
CA ILE A 39 -1.08 -29.17 -14.73
C ILE A 39 -0.57 -28.66 -13.39
N PHE A 40 -0.59 -29.50 -12.36
CA PHE A 40 -0.07 -29.16 -11.03
C PHE A 40 1.44 -28.88 -11.09
N GLN A 41 2.23 -29.76 -11.73
CA GLN A 41 3.66 -29.57 -11.88
C GLN A 41 3.99 -28.28 -12.65
N ALA A 42 3.27 -27.99 -13.74
CA ALA A 42 3.45 -26.76 -14.50
C ALA A 42 3.11 -25.51 -13.67
N SER A 43 2.09 -25.58 -12.82
CA SER A 43 1.74 -24.51 -11.89
C SER A 43 2.82 -24.31 -10.83
N GLU A 44 3.36 -25.40 -10.28
CA GLU A 44 4.47 -25.36 -9.32
C GLU A 44 5.75 -24.77 -9.92
N ASP A 45 6.13 -25.20 -11.12
CA ASP A 45 7.26 -24.65 -11.84
C ASP A 45 7.08 -23.15 -12.12
N SER A 46 5.90 -22.73 -12.58
CA SER A 46 5.58 -21.32 -12.81
C SER A 46 5.70 -20.50 -11.53
N LEU A 47 5.30 -21.07 -10.39
CA LEU A 47 5.42 -20.40 -9.10
C LEU A 47 6.88 -20.25 -8.66
N TYR A 48 7.73 -21.27 -8.84
CA TYR A 48 9.16 -21.15 -8.52
C TYR A 48 9.83 -20.09 -9.39
N TYR A 49 9.62 -20.11 -10.72
CA TYR A 49 10.18 -19.10 -11.61
C TYR A 49 9.67 -17.70 -11.29
N PHE A 50 8.40 -17.55 -10.88
CA PHE A 50 7.88 -16.28 -10.39
C PHE A 50 8.67 -15.78 -9.17
N TYR A 51 8.98 -16.63 -8.19
CA TYR A 51 9.79 -16.22 -7.04
C TYR A 51 11.22 -15.87 -7.40
N GLU A 52 11.87 -16.62 -8.30
CA GLU A 52 13.22 -16.30 -8.76
C GLU A 52 13.26 -14.98 -9.54
N ALA A 53 12.28 -14.76 -10.42
CA ALA A 53 12.14 -13.50 -11.15
C ALA A 53 11.89 -12.31 -10.20
N THR A 54 11.05 -12.48 -9.17
CA THR A 54 10.84 -11.41 -8.18
C THR A 54 12.06 -11.17 -7.29
N LEU A 55 12.84 -12.20 -6.96
CA LEU A 55 14.12 -12.04 -6.27
C LEU A 55 15.12 -11.25 -7.11
N LEU A 56 15.23 -11.59 -8.41
CA LEU A 56 16.10 -10.89 -9.35
C LEU A 56 15.67 -9.42 -9.52
N LEU A 57 14.38 -9.18 -9.74
CA LEU A 57 13.80 -7.84 -9.83
C LEU A 57 14.05 -7.03 -8.53
N ARG A 58 13.93 -7.68 -7.37
CA ARG A 58 14.18 -7.05 -6.08
C ARG A 58 15.65 -6.67 -5.89
N MET A 59 16.57 -7.56 -6.27
CA MET A 59 18.01 -7.32 -6.21
C MET A 59 18.41 -6.14 -7.08
N LEU A 60 17.91 -6.09 -8.32
CA LEU A 60 18.15 -4.99 -9.25
C LEU A 60 17.68 -3.62 -8.70
N GLY A 61 16.90 -3.63 -7.61
CA GLY A 61 16.45 -2.43 -6.91
C GLY A 61 15.40 -1.66 -7.71
N SER A 62 14.72 -0.73 -7.05
CA SER A 62 13.86 0.21 -7.77
C SER A 62 14.75 1.31 -8.34
N LYS A 63 14.81 1.44 -9.68
CA LYS A 63 15.39 2.65 -10.28
C LYS A 63 14.42 3.80 -10.33
N ALA A 64 13.10 3.63 -10.07
CA ALA A 64 12.12 4.67 -10.36
C ALA A 64 12.53 6.00 -9.72
N PRO A 65 13.12 6.93 -10.50
CA PRO A 65 13.17 8.31 -10.08
C PRO A 65 11.72 8.76 -10.23
N HIS A 66 11.24 9.66 -9.41
CA HIS A 66 9.99 10.36 -9.71
C HIS A 66 10.06 11.24 -10.99
N HIS A 67 11.00 11.00 -11.91
CA HIS A 67 11.07 11.66 -13.21
C HIS A 67 10.03 11.08 -14.16
N SER A 68 8.90 11.79 -14.21
CA SER A 68 8.24 12.19 -15.46
C SER A 68 7.95 11.10 -16.48
N ALA A 69 7.60 9.89 -16.05
CA ALA A 69 6.68 9.13 -16.86
C ALA A 69 5.37 9.94 -16.84
N ASN A 70 5.22 10.75 -17.88
CA ASN A 70 4.02 11.43 -18.35
C ASN A 70 2.92 10.39 -18.65
N HIS A 71 2.70 9.44 -17.75
CA HIS A 71 1.50 8.66 -17.67
C HIS A 71 0.42 9.57 -17.06
N THR A 72 0.00 10.49 -17.92
CA THR A 72 -1.41 10.75 -18.21
C THR A 72 -2.14 9.49 -18.70
N ALA A 73 -1.52 8.28 -18.68
CA ALA A 73 -2.25 7.01 -18.63
C ALA A 73 -3.22 7.14 -17.46
N GLY A 74 -4.49 7.30 -17.85
CA GLY A 74 -5.42 8.23 -17.23
C GLY A 74 -5.34 8.15 -15.73
N LYS A 75 -4.86 9.21 -15.08
CA LYS A 75 -5.06 9.45 -13.65
C LYS A 75 -6.57 9.41 -13.44
N ARG A 76 -7.15 8.22 -13.27
CA ARG A 76 -8.59 8.07 -13.19
C ARG A 76 -9.01 8.99 -12.07
N SER A 77 -9.79 10.00 -12.41
CA SER A 77 -10.28 10.94 -11.42
C SER A 77 -10.96 10.09 -10.36
N SER A 78 -10.32 9.95 -9.20
CA SER A 78 -10.78 9.05 -8.15
C SER A 78 -12.15 9.54 -7.73
N SER A 79 -13.17 8.75 -8.08
CA SER A 79 -14.56 9.09 -7.84
C SER A 79 -14.80 9.26 -6.33
N PRO A 80 -15.84 9.99 -5.90
CA PRO A 80 -16.21 10.04 -4.49
C PRO A 80 -16.36 8.65 -3.87
N TRP A 81 -16.83 7.68 -4.65
CA TRP A 81 -16.92 6.26 -4.27
C TRP A 81 -15.55 5.61 -4.03
N HIS A 82 -14.58 5.82 -4.93
CA HIS A 82 -13.21 5.32 -4.77
C HIS A 82 -12.56 5.88 -3.51
N LYS A 83 -12.70 7.19 -3.30
CA LYS A 83 -12.18 7.87 -2.10
C LYS A 83 -12.86 7.33 -0.84
N PHE A 84 -14.17 7.10 -0.89
CA PHE A 84 -14.89 6.49 0.23
C PHE A 84 -14.31 5.12 0.59
N LEU A 85 -14.16 4.20 -0.37
CA LEU A 85 -13.66 2.85 -0.11
C LEU A 85 -12.19 2.83 0.34
N ASP A 86 -11.34 3.71 -0.19
CA ASP A 86 -9.94 3.86 0.25
C ASP A 86 -9.83 4.39 1.69
N GLU A 87 -10.67 5.36 2.05
CA GLU A 87 -10.66 5.96 3.37
C GLU A 87 -11.35 5.04 4.39
N PHE A 88 -12.38 4.30 3.97
CA PHE A 88 -13.05 3.29 4.79
C PHE A 88 -12.12 2.10 5.11
N SER A 89 -11.41 1.58 4.11
CA SER A 89 -10.39 0.54 4.33
C SER A 89 -9.25 1.01 5.25
N TRP A 90 -8.85 2.29 5.15
CA TRP A 90 -7.85 2.87 6.06
C TRP A 90 -8.29 2.87 7.52
N LEU A 91 -9.56 3.17 7.79
CA LEU A 91 -10.08 3.19 9.16
C LEU A 91 -10.10 1.79 9.80
N GLY A 92 -10.11 0.72 8.99
CA GLY A 92 -9.98 -0.68 9.45
C GLY A 92 -8.54 -1.15 9.69
N ASP A 93 -7.53 -0.54 9.06
CA ASP A 93 -6.11 -0.94 9.17
C ASP A 93 -5.46 -0.40 10.45
N SER A 94 -5.72 -1.10 11.56
CA SER A 94 -5.37 -0.66 12.91
C SER A 94 -3.96 -1.02 13.38
N GLU A 95 -3.29 -2.02 12.78
CA GLU A 95 -2.04 -2.55 13.30
C GLU A 95 -0.79 -2.13 12.51
N LEU A 96 0.36 -2.44 13.12
CA LEU A 96 1.66 -2.28 12.48
C LEU A 96 1.97 -3.49 11.62
N GLY A 97 2.47 -3.20 10.42
CA GLY A 97 2.97 -4.19 9.49
C GLY A 97 1.96 -4.55 8.40
N GLY A 98 2.45 -5.27 7.40
CA GLY A 98 1.67 -5.56 6.20
C GLY A 98 0.51 -6.53 6.40
N SER A 99 0.42 -7.27 7.53
CA SER A 99 -0.63 -8.28 7.72
C SER A 99 -1.99 -7.74 8.12
N SER A 100 -2.10 -6.46 8.49
CA SER A 100 -3.37 -5.82 8.86
C SER A 100 -3.93 -4.92 7.77
N VAL A 101 -3.26 -4.82 6.63
CA VAL A 101 -3.74 -4.03 5.48
C VAL A 101 -5.10 -4.58 5.08
N ILE A 102 -6.09 -3.69 5.05
CA ILE A 102 -7.47 -4.01 4.70
C ILE A 102 -7.75 -3.59 3.27
N ALA A 103 -8.47 -4.45 2.55
CA ALA A 103 -9.07 -4.13 1.27
C ALA A 103 -10.59 -4.37 1.34
N ILE A 104 -11.35 -3.52 0.66
CA ILE A 104 -12.82 -3.55 0.68
C ILE A 104 -13.36 -3.42 -0.74
N ALA A 105 -14.29 -4.28 -1.10
CA ALA A 105 -15.14 -4.10 -2.28
C ALA A 105 -16.60 -4.26 -1.88
N VAL A 106 -17.49 -3.78 -2.73
CA VAL A 106 -18.93 -3.81 -2.46
C VAL A 106 -19.64 -4.52 -3.60
N GLU A 107 -20.42 -5.51 -3.24
CA GLU A 107 -21.30 -6.26 -4.12
C GLU A 107 -22.67 -5.59 -4.18
N GLU A 108 -23.21 -5.46 -5.39
CA GLU A 108 -24.56 -4.98 -5.65
C GLU A 108 -25.56 -6.14 -5.69
N LYS A 109 -26.32 -6.29 -4.61
CA LYS A 109 -27.42 -7.25 -4.49
C LYS A 109 -28.77 -6.58 -4.73
N VAL A 110 -29.80 -7.39 -4.97
CA VAL A 110 -31.19 -6.92 -5.08
C VAL A 110 -31.66 -6.30 -3.75
N THR A 111 -31.16 -6.80 -2.63
CA THR A 111 -31.47 -6.37 -1.25
C THR A 111 -30.48 -5.30 -0.73
N GLY A 112 -29.90 -4.49 -1.61
CA GLY A 112 -28.92 -3.48 -1.21
C GLY A 112 -27.46 -3.92 -1.34
N LEU A 113 -26.60 -3.32 -0.50
CA LEU A 113 -25.16 -3.39 -0.68
C LEU A 113 -24.49 -4.32 0.33
N HIS A 114 -23.58 -5.15 -0.18
CA HIS A 114 -22.82 -6.09 0.64
C HIS A 114 -21.33 -5.77 0.60
N PHE A 115 -20.78 -5.39 1.75
CA PHE A 115 -19.38 -5.02 1.92
C PHE A 115 -18.53 -6.25 2.20
N TRP A 116 -17.63 -6.57 1.28
CA TRP A 116 -16.66 -7.64 1.43
C TRP A 116 -15.34 -7.09 1.93
N VAL A 117 -14.83 -7.64 3.03
CA VAL A 117 -13.60 -7.20 3.68
C VAL A 117 -12.55 -8.30 3.65
N ALA A 118 -11.33 -7.96 3.25
CA ALA A 118 -10.18 -8.86 3.33
C ALA A 118 -9.02 -8.20 4.07
N SER A 119 -8.10 -9.03 4.52
CA SER A 119 -6.82 -8.63 5.08
C SER A 119 -5.70 -9.48 4.48
N ASN A 120 -4.45 -8.98 4.52
CA ASN A 120 -3.25 -9.74 4.12
C ASN A 120 -2.98 -10.96 5.04
N GLY A 121 -3.71 -11.06 6.14
CA GLY A 121 -3.91 -12.28 6.91
C GLY A 121 -5.39 -12.38 7.29
N HIS A 122 -5.72 -13.01 8.40
CA HIS A 122 -7.11 -13.06 8.86
C HIS A 122 -7.63 -11.68 9.27
N VAL A 123 -8.87 -11.34 8.86
CA VAL A 123 -9.58 -10.19 9.41
C VAL A 123 -9.83 -10.47 10.89
N LYS A 124 -9.24 -9.66 11.75
CA LYS A 124 -9.39 -9.82 13.21
C LYS A 124 -10.79 -9.41 13.62
N THR A 125 -11.37 -10.11 14.60
CA THR A 125 -12.71 -9.80 15.16
C THR A 125 -12.84 -8.32 15.49
N LYS A 126 -11.87 -7.73 16.23
CA LYS A 126 -11.89 -6.30 16.56
C LYS A 126 -11.90 -5.37 15.35
N THR A 127 -11.23 -5.75 14.25
CA THR A 127 -11.23 -4.95 13.02
C THR A 127 -12.57 -5.07 12.30
N PHE A 128 -13.13 -6.28 12.25
CA PHE A 128 -14.46 -6.52 11.70
C PHE A 128 -15.52 -5.74 12.48
N ASP A 129 -15.56 -5.86 13.81
CA ASP A 129 -16.49 -5.15 14.69
C ASP A 129 -16.39 -3.63 14.51
N HIS A 130 -15.17 -3.10 14.35
CA HIS A 130 -14.96 -1.67 14.09
C HIS A 130 -15.52 -1.23 12.74
N LEU A 131 -15.33 -2.02 11.68
CA LEU A 131 -15.88 -1.72 10.35
C LEU A 131 -17.42 -1.81 10.36
N THR A 132 -17.99 -2.80 11.04
CA THR A 132 -19.44 -2.92 11.26
C THR A 132 -19.97 -1.69 11.99
N TRP A 133 -19.35 -1.31 13.10
CA TRP A 133 -19.72 -0.12 13.87
C TRP A 133 -19.61 1.18 13.04
N LEU A 134 -18.59 1.28 12.17
CA LEU A 134 -18.47 2.42 11.25
C LEU A 134 -19.62 2.47 10.25
N LEU A 135 -20.01 1.34 9.65
CA LEU A 135 -21.17 1.30 8.75
C LEU A 135 -22.44 1.75 9.48
N GLU A 136 -22.70 1.21 10.67
CA GLU A 136 -23.85 1.62 11.51
C GLU A 136 -23.85 3.12 11.83
N GLN A 137 -22.68 3.72 12.06
CA GLN A 137 -22.55 5.17 12.26
C GLN A 137 -22.88 5.95 10.98
N LEU A 138 -22.46 5.45 9.81
CA LEU A 138 -22.74 6.07 8.53
C LEU A 138 -24.22 5.96 8.12
N GLN A 139 -24.94 4.91 8.54
CA GLN A 139 -26.40 4.80 8.34
C GLN A 139 -27.17 5.92 9.05
N LYS A 140 -26.68 6.38 10.20
CA LYS A 140 -27.34 7.42 11.01
C LYS A 140 -27.23 8.82 10.40
N VAL A 141 -26.44 8.99 9.34
CA VAL A 141 -26.12 10.30 8.75
C VAL A 141 -27.36 11.01 8.22
N GLU A 142 -28.31 10.29 7.62
CA GLU A 142 -29.56 10.86 7.11
C GLU A 142 -30.38 11.55 8.22
N GLN A 143 -30.33 10.97 9.43
CA GLN A 143 -31.05 11.47 10.61
C GLN A 143 -30.24 12.51 11.40
N THR A 144 -29.01 12.82 10.98
CA THR A 144 -28.08 13.65 11.73
C THR A 144 -28.07 15.09 11.20
N PRO A 145 -28.51 16.11 11.99
CA PRO A 145 -28.41 17.51 11.61
C PRO A 145 -26.97 17.94 11.28
N HIS A 146 -26.82 18.98 10.46
CA HIS A 146 -25.48 19.45 10.04
C HIS A 146 -24.53 19.75 11.23
N TRP A 147 -25.03 20.37 12.31
CA TRP A 147 -24.24 20.66 13.50
C TRP A 147 -23.76 19.39 14.24
N ASN A 148 -24.49 18.28 14.11
CA ASN A 148 -24.08 16.97 14.62
C ASN A 148 -23.16 16.19 13.67
N GLN A 149 -22.97 16.63 12.42
CA GLN A 149 -22.00 16.00 11.52
C GLN A 149 -20.59 16.08 12.10
N GLN A 150 -20.22 17.25 12.63
CA GLN A 150 -18.90 17.42 13.24
C GLN A 150 -18.75 16.50 14.45
N TYR A 151 -19.82 16.27 15.22
CA TYR A 151 -19.82 15.31 16.30
C TYR A 151 -19.58 13.88 15.80
N LEU A 152 -20.27 13.44 14.74
CA LEU A 152 -20.06 12.13 14.12
C LEU A 152 -18.63 11.95 13.58
N VAL A 153 -18.09 12.97 12.92
CA VAL A 153 -16.69 12.97 12.46
C VAL A 153 -15.73 12.78 13.63
N GLN A 154 -15.95 13.49 14.75
CA GLN A 154 -15.11 13.37 15.95
C GLN A 154 -15.25 11.99 16.61
N GLN A 155 -16.46 11.42 16.65
CA GLN A 155 -16.66 10.07 17.17
C GLN A 155 -15.92 9.02 16.33
N ILE A 156 -16.13 9.02 15.01
CA ILE A 156 -15.44 8.10 14.08
C ILE A 156 -13.92 8.27 14.19
N PHE A 157 -13.45 9.51 14.23
CA PHE A 157 -12.04 9.82 14.41
C PHE A 157 -11.48 9.25 15.72
N ALA A 158 -12.15 9.51 16.85
CA ALA A 158 -11.69 9.08 18.17
C ALA A 158 -11.67 7.55 18.31
N CYS A 159 -12.74 6.88 17.91
CA CYS A 159 -12.83 5.42 17.95
C CYS A 159 -11.78 4.77 17.04
N SER A 160 -11.56 5.31 15.85
CA SER A 160 -10.55 4.77 14.91
C SER A 160 -9.11 4.98 15.41
N ILE A 161 -8.84 6.08 16.11
CA ILE A 161 -7.54 6.32 16.76
C ILE A 161 -7.33 5.37 17.93
N ASP A 162 -8.34 5.13 18.76
CA ASP A 162 -8.23 4.19 19.88
C ASP A 162 -7.94 2.77 19.38
N GLN A 163 -8.68 2.33 18.37
CA GLN A 163 -8.45 1.05 17.70
C GLN A 163 -7.04 0.96 17.08
N SER A 164 -6.51 2.09 16.57
CA SER A 164 -5.20 2.18 15.94
C SER A 164 -4.08 2.63 16.88
N ARG A 165 -4.29 2.65 18.20
CA ARG A 165 -3.40 3.32 19.18
C ARG A 165 -1.93 2.90 19.05
N LYS A 166 -1.66 1.60 18.90
CA LYS A 166 -0.28 1.08 18.73
C LYS A 166 0.39 1.64 17.48
N LYS A 167 -0.34 1.74 16.37
CA LYS A 167 0.12 2.26 15.08
C LYS A 167 0.37 3.77 15.16
N VAL A 168 -0.56 4.51 15.75
CA VAL A 168 -0.43 5.96 15.98
C VAL A 168 0.79 6.26 16.86
N CYS A 169 0.97 5.56 17.98
CA CYS A 169 2.13 5.73 18.85
C CYS A 169 3.45 5.37 18.15
N ASN A 170 3.44 4.43 17.20
CA ASN A 170 4.62 4.15 16.39
C ASN A 170 4.99 5.31 15.48
N TYR A 171 4.01 5.86 14.76
CA TYR A 171 4.22 7.01 13.88
C TYR A 171 4.66 8.24 14.68
N ALA A 172 4.04 8.49 15.83
CA ALA A 172 4.43 9.57 16.75
C ALA A 172 5.89 9.45 17.19
N ARG A 173 6.32 8.26 17.65
CA ARG A 173 7.70 8.01 18.07
C ARG A 173 8.71 8.18 16.92
N ARG A 174 8.36 7.70 15.72
CA ARG A 174 9.21 7.85 14.53
C ARG A 174 9.34 9.32 14.11
N LEU A 175 8.23 10.05 14.12
CA LEU A 175 8.21 11.48 13.85
C LEU A 175 9.09 12.24 14.85
N LEU A 176 8.91 12.00 16.15
CA LEU A 176 9.72 12.61 17.20
C LEU A 176 11.21 12.38 16.96
N LYS A 177 11.61 11.13 16.71
CA LYS A 177 13.02 10.79 16.44
C LYS A 177 13.59 11.54 15.22
N LEU A 178 12.80 11.70 14.15
CA LEU A 178 13.22 12.40 12.96
C LEU A 178 13.33 13.91 13.19
N VAL A 179 12.34 14.51 13.86
CA VAL A 179 12.35 15.94 14.20
C VAL A 179 13.56 16.29 15.07
N THR A 180 13.83 15.50 16.12
CA THR A 180 15.02 15.68 16.97
C THR A 180 16.32 15.56 16.17
N ARG A 181 16.39 14.64 15.20
CA ARG A 181 17.59 14.45 14.39
C ARG A 181 17.84 15.63 13.45
N VAL A 182 16.81 16.12 12.74
CA VAL A 182 17.01 17.28 11.83
C VAL A 182 17.34 18.56 12.61
N GLN A 183 16.85 18.67 13.84
CA GLN A 183 17.24 19.75 14.75
C GLN A 183 18.71 19.64 15.20
N ALA A 184 19.19 18.43 15.51
CA ALA A 184 20.59 18.20 15.88
C ALA A 184 21.55 18.30 14.69
N ALA A 185 21.17 17.84 13.50
CA ALA A 185 22.00 17.99 12.30
C ALA A 185 22.24 19.46 11.94
N GLY A 186 21.28 20.33 12.23
CA GLY A 186 21.47 21.78 12.12
C GLY A 186 22.50 22.37 13.11
N THR A 187 22.94 21.60 14.12
CA THR A 187 23.95 22.02 15.11
C THR A 187 25.36 21.54 14.80
N ASP A 188 25.54 20.45 14.05
CA ASP A 188 26.87 19.86 13.82
C ASP A 188 27.74 20.65 12.84
N ASP A 189 27.16 21.48 11.96
CA ASP A 189 27.93 22.38 11.09
C ASP A 189 28.68 23.49 11.86
N LEU A 190 28.51 23.59 13.18
CA LEU A 190 29.21 24.57 14.03
C LEU A 190 29.93 23.95 15.23
N SER A 191 29.85 22.62 15.44
CA SER A 191 30.36 21.96 16.65
C SER A 191 31.76 21.36 16.50
N ASN A 192 32.58 21.87 15.58
CA ASN A 192 34.03 21.61 15.55
C ASN A 192 34.80 22.18 16.77
N SER A 193 34.12 22.54 17.86
CA SER A 193 34.70 22.86 19.15
C SER A 193 34.05 22.00 20.22
N GLY A 194 34.87 21.15 20.86
CA GLY A 194 34.45 20.16 21.83
C GLY A 194 33.62 20.68 23.01
N GLU A 195 32.84 19.77 23.58
CA GLU A 195 32.31 19.77 24.95
C GLU A 195 31.46 20.95 25.42
N PHE A 196 30.59 21.51 24.57
CA PHE A 196 29.60 22.49 25.03
C PHE A 196 28.15 21.99 25.04
N ASN A 197 27.71 21.63 26.25
CA ASN A 197 26.35 21.63 26.81
C ASN A 197 25.19 21.75 25.81
N TYR A 198 24.56 20.60 25.51
CA TYR A 198 23.50 20.34 24.50
C TYR A 198 22.32 21.34 24.51
N ILE A 199 22.07 22.03 25.63
CA ILE A 199 20.96 23.00 25.77
C ILE A 199 21.32 24.39 25.22
N VAL A 200 22.59 24.80 25.28
CA VAL A 200 23.01 26.15 24.84
C VAL A 200 23.06 26.26 23.31
N CYS A 201 23.42 25.17 22.62
CA CYS A 201 23.56 25.17 21.17
C CYS A 201 22.21 25.31 20.43
N TYR A 202 21.12 24.78 21.01
CA TYR A 202 19.76 24.89 20.45
C TYR A 202 19.31 26.34 20.22
N LYS A 203 19.66 27.27 21.12
CA LYS A 203 19.31 28.70 20.95
C LYS A 203 20.10 29.40 19.84
N VAL A 204 21.32 28.93 19.54
CA VAL A 204 22.21 29.54 18.54
C VAL A 204 21.77 29.19 17.12
N VAL A 205 21.40 27.93 16.84
CA VAL A 205 20.84 27.54 15.53
C VAL A 205 19.50 28.23 15.28
N HIS A 206 18.72 28.44 16.33
CA HIS A 206 17.48 29.21 16.25
C HIS A 206 17.71 30.69 15.89
N ALA A 207 18.95 31.19 16.04
CA ALA A 207 19.36 32.54 15.64
C ALA A 207 19.96 32.61 14.23
N LEU A 208 20.55 31.52 13.72
CA LEU A 208 21.20 31.47 12.39
C LEU A 208 20.30 30.93 11.26
N THR A 209 19.17 30.33 11.62
CA THR A 209 18.18 29.85 10.64
C THR A 209 17.43 31.01 9.99
N SER A 210 17.08 30.86 8.71
CA SER A 210 16.18 31.82 8.05
C SER A 210 14.87 31.92 8.83
N CYS A 211 14.19 33.08 8.79
CA CYS A 211 12.91 33.26 9.47
C CYS A 211 11.88 32.18 9.07
N ARG A 212 11.95 31.67 7.84
CA ARG A 212 11.09 30.60 7.32
C ARG A 212 11.40 29.24 7.95
N ASP A 213 12.68 28.89 8.12
CA ASP A 213 13.07 27.66 8.80
C ASP A 213 12.63 27.69 10.27
N ARG A 214 12.72 28.87 10.91
CA ARG A 214 12.30 29.09 12.30
C ARG A 214 10.82 28.76 12.54
N GLU A 215 9.94 29.20 11.64
CA GLU A 215 8.50 28.91 11.71
C GLU A 215 8.21 27.40 11.54
N LEU A 216 8.89 26.76 10.58
CA LEU A 216 8.78 25.32 10.36
C LEU A 216 9.20 24.52 11.60
N PHE A 217 10.37 24.84 12.18
CA PHE A 217 10.86 24.16 13.39
C PHE A 217 9.91 24.35 14.56
N SER A 218 9.46 25.58 14.82
CA SER A 218 8.48 25.85 15.89
C SER A 218 7.17 25.09 15.67
N THR A 219 6.69 25.00 14.43
CA THR A 219 5.48 24.24 14.10
C THR A 219 5.66 22.74 14.36
N LEU A 220 6.79 22.16 13.95
CA LEU A 220 7.10 20.75 14.18
C LEU A 220 7.25 20.45 15.67
N GLU A 221 7.86 21.36 16.43
CA GLU A 221 8.00 21.27 17.89
C GLU A 221 6.64 21.26 18.59
N GLN A 222 5.75 22.18 18.24
CA GLN A 222 4.39 22.21 18.79
C GLN A 222 3.62 20.92 18.46
N LEU A 223 3.83 20.36 17.26
CA LEU A 223 3.22 19.09 16.87
C LEU A 223 3.76 17.91 17.72
N VAL A 224 5.08 17.79 17.89
CA VAL A 224 5.66 16.68 18.66
C VAL A 224 5.52 16.87 20.18
N ALA A 225 5.33 18.10 20.66
CA ALA A 225 5.08 18.37 22.08
C ALA A 225 3.82 17.67 22.59
N VAL A 226 2.81 17.48 21.73
CA VAL A 226 1.56 16.77 22.08
C VAL A 226 1.61 15.27 21.79
N HIS A 227 2.78 14.66 21.58
CA HIS A 227 2.90 13.25 21.19
C HIS A 227 2.27 12.25 22.18
N ALA A 228 2.11 12.63 23.45
CA ALA A 228 1.48 11.82 24.49
C ALA A 228 -0.06 11.75 24.36
N ASP A 229 -0.67 12.64 23.58
CA ASP A 229 -2.10 12.67 23.27
C ASP A 229 -2.33 12.31 21.79
N PRO A 230 -2.66 11.04 21.47
CA PRO A 230 -2.86 10.59 20.09
C PRO A 230 -3.97 11.34 19.34
N LEU A 231 -5.02 11.77 20.02
CA LEU A 231 -6.14 12.48 19.40
C LEU A 231 -5.70 13.87 18.99
N ARG A 232 -5.11 14.62 19.93
CA ARG A 232 -4.61 15.97 19.67
C ARG A 232 -3.47 15.97 18.66
N LEU A 233 -2.55 15.00 18.73
CA LEU A 233 -1.47 14.84 17.76
C LEU A 233 -2.02 14.64 16.34
N CYS A 234 -2.94 13.70 16.14
CA CYS A 234 -3.50 13.40 14.82
C CYS A 234 -4.38 14.54 14.28
N ALA A 235 -5.13 15.23 15.15
CA ALA A 235 -5.89 16.42 14.79
C ALA A 235 -4.97 17.56 14.35
N ASN A 236 -3.90 17.84 15.11
CA ASN A 236 -2.91 18.86 14.78
C ASN A 236 -2.18 18.51 13.47
N ALA A 237 -1.78 17.25 13.27
CA ALA A 237 -1.16 16.79 12.04
C ALA A 237 -2.10 16.90 10.81
N TYR A 238 -3.42 16.83 11.01
CA TYR A 238 -4.38 17.09 9.95
C TYR A 238 -4.45 18.58 9.61
N GLN A 239 -4.55 19.46 10.62
CA GLN A 239 -4.60 20.92 10.41
C GLN A 239 -3.33 21.44 9.73
N LEU A 240 -2.18 20.87 10.11
CA LEU A 240 -0.88 21.24 9.57
C LEU A 240 -0.85 21.19 8.03
N ARG A 241 -1.61 20.29 7.39
CA ARG A 241 -1.68 20.10 5.93
C ARG A 241 -2.07 21.35 5.14
N ARG A 242 -2.78 22.29 5.76
CA ARG A 242 -3.27 23.53 5.14
C ARG A 242 -2.40 24.75 5.48
N THR A 243 -1.27 24.56 6.16
CA THR A 243 -0.40 25.65 6.62
C THR A 243 0.77 25.90 5.68
N GLN A 244 1.36 27.10 5.79
CA GLN A 244 2.59 27.45 5.08
C GLN A 244 3.77 26.54 5.46
N SER A 245 3.83 26.05 6.71
CA SER A 245 4.85 25.12 7.18
C SER A 245 4.86 23.81 6.36
N MET A 246 3.71 23.34 5.87
CA MET A 246 3.69 22.16 4.99
C MET A 246 4.17 22.43 3.57
N VAL A 247 4.02 23.65 3.07
CA VAL A 247 4.61 24.09 1.80
C VAL A 247 6.14 24.11 1.95
N GLN A 248 6.64 24.74 3.00
CA GLN A 248 8.07 24.77 3.32
C GLN A 248 8.68 23.38 3.51
N LEU A 249 7.96 22.48 4.19
CA LEU A 249 8.38 21.09 4.35
C LEU A 249 8.45 20.37 2.99
N SER A 250 7.51 20.65 2.09
CA SER A 250 7.53 20.09 0.73
C SER A 250 8.71 20.62 -0.09
N ASP A 251 9.03 21.90 0.02
CA ASP A 251 10.21 22.50 -0.63
C ASP A 251 11.51 21.88 -0.13
N LYS A 252 11.63 21.60 1.17
CA LYS A 252 12.79 20.86 1.73
C LYS A 252 12.88 19.43 1.21
N CYS A 253 11.74 18.73 1.09
CA CYS A 253 11.72 17.37 0.52
C CYS A 253 12.23 17.36 -0.93
N LEU A 254 11.86 18.38 -1.73
CA LEU A 254 12.29 18.51 -3.11
C LEU A 254 13.80 18.78 -3.24
N ARG A 255 14.37 19.56 -2.31
CA ARG A 255 15.82 19.85 -2.30
C ARG A 255 16.67 18.66 -1.84
N ASP A 256 16.24 17.97 -0.79
CA ASP A 256 17.08 16.94 -0.14
C ASP A 256 16.80 15.52 -0.67
N GLY A 257 15.79 15.37 -1.54
CA GLY A 257 15.41 14.11 -2.18
C GLY A 257 14.44 13.23 -1.38
N ASP A 258 13.91 12.21 -2.06
CA ASP A 258 12.80 11.35 -1.58
C ASP A 258 13.11 10.51 -0.33
N PHE A 259 14.37 10.41 0.07
CA PHE A 259 14.83 9.62 1.22
C PHE A 259 15.43 10.47 2.35
N SER A 260 15.29 11.79 2.27
CA SER A 260 15.71 12.70 3.33
C SER A 260 14.88 12.52 4.59
N ASP A 261 15.42 12.94 5.74
CA ASP A 261 14.64 12.97 6.97
C ASP A 261 13.41 13.89 6.84
N TRP A 262 13.48 14.94 6.00
CA TRP A 262 12.33 15.79 5.67
C TRP A 262 11.22 15.03 4.95
N SER A 263 11.56 14.17 3.98
CA SER A 263 10.57 13.35 3.28
C SER A 263 9.87 12.39 4.24
N LEU A 264 10.61 11.83 5.20
CA LEU A 264 10.07 10.96 6.24
C LEU A 264 9.23 11.73 7.27
N ILE A 265 9.62 12.95 7.64
CA ILE A 265 8.81 13.85 8.49
C ILE A 265 7.48 14.14 7.80
N ARG A 266 7.52 14.58 6.53
CA ARG A 266 6.32 14.83 5.71
C ARG A 266 5.44 13.59 5.63
N HIS A 267 6.05 12.43 5.44
CA HIS A 267 5.36 11.15 5.45
C HIS A 267 4.65 10.88 6.78
N TYR A 268 5.31 11.00 7.93
CA TYR A 268 4.66 10.68 9.21
C TYR A 268 3.59 11.71 9.60
N VAL A 269 3.78 13.00 9.31
CA VAL A 269 2.73 14.03 9.43
C VAL A 269 1.52 13.66 8.56
N GLY A 270 1.78 13.27 7.30
CA GLY A 270 0.77 12.79 6.38
C GLY A 270 0.10 11.48 6.80
N ARG A 271 0.72 10.64 7.62
CA ARG A 271 0.09 9.44 8.17
C ARG A 271 -0.79 9.80 9.37
N LEU A 272 -0.27 10.60 10.31
CA LEU A 272 -0.97 11.04 11.53
C LEU A 272 -2.24 11.85 11.21
N GLY A 273 -2.19 12.79 10.27
CA GLY A 273 -3.40 13.53 9.89
C GLY A 273 -4.43 12.70 9.11
N SER A 274 -4.11 11.46 8.73
CA SER A 274 -4.93 10.74 7.75
C SER A 274 -6.16 10.08 8.33
N TRP A 275 -6.23 9.86 9.65
CA TRP A 275 -7.45 9.40 10.33
C TRP A 275 -8.55 10.46 10.31
N MET A 276 -8.21 11.72 10.60
CA MET A 276 -9.17 12.83 10.54
C MET A 276 -9.65 13.05 9.09
N LYS A 277 -8.73 12.97 8.12
CA LYS A 277 -9.10 13.02 6.69
C LYS A 277 -10.09 11.91 6.34
N ALA A 278 -9.80 10.68 6.75
CA ALA A 278 -10.63 9.52 6.46
C ALA A 278 -12.04 9.68 7.07
N ALA A 279 -12.12 10.03 8.36
CA ALA A 279 -13.37 10.27 9.07
C ALA A 279 -14.25 11.33 8.36
N ARG A 280 -13.65 12.46 7.97
CA ARG A 280 -14.36 13.50 7.20
C ARG A 280 -14.84 13.00 5.85
N THR A 281 -14.00 12.24 5.13
CA THR A 281 -14.31 11.75 3.79
C THR A 281 -15.48 10.77 3.82
N VAL A 282 -15.47 9.80 4.74
CA VAL A 282 -16.54 8.80 4.81
C VAL A 282 -17.88 9.40 5.24
N VAL A 283 -17.88 10.34 6.19
CA VAL A 283 -19.09 11.05 6.59
C VAL A 283 -19.61 11.95 5.47
N SER A 284 -18.73 12.67 4.77
CA SER A 284 -19.12 13.50 3.63
C SER A 284 -19.73 12.66 2.51
N PHE A 285 -19.20 11.48 2.23
CA PHE A 285 -19.76 10.58 1.22
C PHE A 285 -21.14 10.06 1.64
N ALA A 286 -21.29 9.58 2.88
CA ALA A 286 -22.57 9.10 3.40
C ALA A 286 -23.67 10.17 3.37
N ARG A 287 -23.32 11.46 3.50
CA ARG A 287 -24.27 12.56 3.33
C ARG A 287 -24.71 12.79 1.89
N GLN A 288 -23.80 12.59 0.94
CA GLN A 288 -24.07 12.81 -0.49
C GLN A 288 -24.85 11.65 -1.11
N ALA A 289 -24.71 10.46 -0.54
CA ALA A 289 -25.37 9.25 -1.02
C ALA A 289 -25.91 8.40 0.16
N PRO A 290 -26.90 8.90 0.93
CA PRO A 290 -27.45 8.18 2.08
C PRO A 290 -28.12 6.86 1.68
N ASP A 291 -28.69 6.81 0.48
CA ASP A 291 -29.35 5.64 -0.12
C ASP A 291 -28.43 4.41 -0.18
N VAL A 292 -27.11 4.60 -0.33
CA VAL A 292 -26.08 3.55 -0.31
C VAL A 292 -26.08 2.80 1.03
N PHE A 293 -26.52 3.44 2.11
CA PHE A 293 -26.39 2.93 3.48
C PHE A 293 -27.71 2.37 4.07
N ARG A 294 -28.80 2.25 3.30
CA ARG A 294 -30.10 1.78 3.83
C ARG A 294 -30.11 0.30 4.23
N GLU A 295 -29.66 -0.56 3.32
CA GLU A 295 -29.60 -2.02 3.53
C GLU A 295 -28.15 -2.47 3.38
N LEU A 296 -27.47 -2.64 4.52
CA LEU A 296 -26.05 -2.94 4.59
C LEU A 296 -25.80 -4.32 5.20
N GLN A 297 -24.94 -5.06 4.53
CA GLN A 297 -24.31 -6.26 5.06
C GLN A 297 -22.80 -6.09 5.00
N ILE A 298 -22.08 -6.75 5.89
CA ILE A 298 -20.62 -6.80 5.89
C ILE A 298 -20.16 -8.21 6.21
N GLU A 299 -19.26 -8.76 5.40
CA GLU A 299 -18.68 -10.08 5.58
C GLU A 299 -17.17 -10.06 5.31
N ALA A 300 -16.44 -10.89 6.05
CA ALA A 300 -15.02 -11.10 5.82
C ALA A 300 -14.83 -12.21 4.77
N VAL A 301 -14.00 -11.95 3.76
CA VAL A 301 -13.62 -12.99 2.79
C VAL A 301 -12.78 -14.07 3.50
N PRO A 302 -13.12 -15.35 3.32
CA PRO A 302 -12.33 -16.45 3.87
C PRO A 302 -10.89 -16.38 3.38
N ASN A 303 -9.95 -16.35 4.33
CA ASN A 303 -8.54 -16.42 3.96
C ASN A 303 -8.16 -17.85 3.56
N PRO A 304 -7.34 -18.02 2.51
CA PRO A 304 -6.73 -19.31 2.20
C PRO A 304 -5.88 -19.78 3.37
N LEU A 305 -5.75 -21.09 3.53
CA LEU A 305 -4.90 -21.67 4.56
C LEU A 305 -3.45 -21.18 4.36
N PRO A 306 -2.72 -20.86 5.46
CA PRO A 306 -1.33 -20.47 5.34
C PRO A 306 -0.52 -21.55 4.60
N SER A 307 0.00 -21.22 3.43
CA SER A 307 0.90 -22.08 2.70
C SER A 307 2.32 -21.89 3.24
N VAL A 308 3.03 -23.00 3.40
CA VAL A 308 4.48 -23.01 3.63
C VAL A 308 5.10 -23.54 2.36
N ILE A 309 5.84 -22.70 1.65
CA ILE A 309 6.61 -23.15 0.50
C ILE A 309 7.95 -23.65 1.04
N ARG A 310 8.22 -24.93 0.78
CA ARG A 310 9.51 -25.57 1.02
C ARG A 310 10.19 -25.73 -0.32
N TRP A 311 11.19 -24.90 -0.56
CA TRP A 311 11.96 -24.98 -1.79
C TRP A 311 12.96 -26.12 -1.69
N THR A 312 12.60 -27.26 -2.26
CA THR A 312 13.47 -28.45 -2.35
C THR A 312 14.36 -28.46 -3.57
N ARG A 313 13.93 -27.75 -4.62
CA ARG A 313 14.67 -27.57 -5.87
C ARG A 313 15.84 -26.62 -5.68
N GLN A 314 16.97 -26.91 -6.33
CA GLN A 314 18.08 -25.96 -6.47
C GLN A 314 17.60 -24.71 -7.20
N LEU A 315 17.95 -23.54 -6.68
CA LEU A 315 17.65 -22.26 -7.32
C LEU A 315 18.27 -22.23 -8.73
N SER A 316 17.51 -21.73 -9.70
CA SER A 316 18.02 -21.46 -11.04
C SER A 316 19.13 -20.43 -10.97
N THR A 317 20.13 -20.58 -11.83
CA THR A 317 21.13 -19.53 -12.05
C THR A 317 20.46 -18.30 -12.66
N VAL A 318 21.11 -17.14 -12.60
CA VAL A 318 20.59 -15.93 -13.25
C VAL A 318 20.32 -16.16 -14.74
N GLU A 319 21.19 -16.91 -15.41
CA GLU A 319 21.02 -17.30 -16.81
C GLU A 319 19.76 -18.14 -17.00
N GLY A 320 19.47 -19.08 -16.09
CA GLY A 320 18.25 -19.87 -16.11
C GLY A 320 16.98 -19.02 -15.93
N VAL A 321 16.99 -18.07 -14.99
CA VAL A 321 15.88 -17.12 -14.80
C VAL A 321 15.70 -16.26 -16.05
N LEU A 322 16.78 -15.73 -16.62
CA LEU A 322 16.73 -14.90 -17.83
C LEU A 322 16.28 -15.70 -19.06
N GLN A 323 16.70 -16.95 -19.23
CA GLN A 323 16.25 -17.82 -20.32
C GLN A 323 14.77 -18.20 -20.19
N TYR A 324 14.24 -18.27 -18.97
CA TYR A 324 12.82 -18.48 -18.74
C TYR A 324 12.01 -17.22 -19.11
N LEU A 325 12.45 -16.05 -18.65
CA LEU A 325 11.78 -14.77 -18.92
C LEU A 325 11.89 -14.34 -20.38
N PHE A 326 13.00 -14.64 -21.04
CA PHE A 326 13.26 -14.26 -22.42
C PHE A 326 13.72 -15.49 -23.20
N PRO A 327 12.79 -16.23 -23.84
CA PRO A 327 13.12 -17.43 -24.61
C PRO A 327 14.21 -17.23 -25.68
N ALA A 328 14.36 -16.02 -26.21
CA ALA A 328 15.44 -15.65 -27.14
C ALA A 328 16.85 -15.92 -26.59
N PHE A 329 17.05 -15.88 -25.26
CA PHE A 329 18.35 -16.21 -24.64
C PHE A 329 18.71 -17.69 -24.70
N LYS A 330 17.76 -18.59 -25.01
CA LYS A 330 18.09 -20.01 -25.19
C LYS A 330 18.99 -20.23 -26.41
N SER A 331 18.78 -19.46 -27.47
CA SER A 331 19.56 -19.56 -28.72
C SER A 331 20.90 -18.84 -28.63
N SER A 332 21.06 -17.91 -27.70
CA SER A 332 22.29 -17.14 -27.50
C SER A 332 22.43 -16.81 -26.02
N PRO A 333 23.05 -17.71 -25.23
CA PRO A 333 23.10 -17.54 -23.79
C PRO A 333 23.85 -16.25 -23.44
N PRO A 334 23.39 -15.52 -22.41
CA PRO A 334 24.12 -14.39 -21.86
C PRO A 334 25.56 -14.84 -21.53
N GLY A 335 26.55 -14.34 -22.27
CA GLY A 335 27.95 -14.70 -22.10
C GLY A 335 28.57 -14.14 -20.81
N GLN A 336 29.90 -14.05 -20.76
CA GLN A 336 30.66 -13.56 -19.59
C GLN A 336 30.22 -12.17 -19.07
N SER A 337 29.50 -11.37 -19.87
CA SER A 337 28.95 -10.07 -19.47
C SER A 337 27.99 -10.14 -18.27
N PHE A 338 27.36 -11.29 -18.01
CA PHE A 338 26.41 -11.44 -16.90
C PHE A 338 27.02 -12.01 -15.61
N LYS A 339 28.32 -12.37 -15.62
CA LYS A 339 28.99 -12.95 -14.45
C LYS A 339 28.88 -12.07 -13.18
N PRO A 340 29.08 -10.74 -13.23
CA PRO A 340 28.90 -9.88 -12.05
C PRO A 340 27.45 -9.87 -11.52
N LEU A 341 26.47 -9.99 -12.43
CA LEU A 341 25.05 -10.07 -12.06
C LEU A 341 24.74 -11.40 -11.37
N ALA A 342 25.30 -12.51 -11.87
CA ALA A 342 25.16 -13.83 -11.29
C ALA A 342 25.73 -13.90 -9.85
N GLU A 343 26.93 -13.36 -9.65
CA GLU A 343 27.57 -13.29 -8.33
C GLU A 343 26.74 -12.45 -7.34
N SER A 344 26.28 -11.27 -7.78
CA SER A 344 25.42 -10.39 -6.97
C SER A 344 24.09 -11.04 -6.61
N TYR A 345 23.50 -11.79 -7.53
CA TYR A 345 22.24 -12.51 -7.30
C TYR A 345 22.41 -13.62 -6.29
N GLN A 346 23.47 -14.42 -6.40
CA GLN A 346 23.72 -15.49 -5.44
C GLN A 346 23.91 -14.92 -4.03
N GLU A 347 24.72 -13.87 -3.87
CA GLU A 347 24.91 -13.20 -2.57
C GLU A 347 23.59 -12.63 -2.04
N PHE A 348 22.82 -11.95 -2.89
CA PHE A 348 21.54 -11.37 -2.53
C PHE A 348 20.54 -12.43 -2.06
N VAL A 349 20.46 -13.55 -2.77
CA VAL A 349 19.56 -14.66 -2.45
C VAL A 349 19.97 -15.32 -1.13
N THR A 350 21.26 -15.61 -0.93
CA THR A 350 21.79 -16.13 0.35
C THR A 350 21.46 -15.21 1.53
N ARG A 351 21.52 -13.90 1.34
CA ARG A 351 21.20 -12.91 2.38
C ARG A 351 19.70 -12.74 2.62
N THR A 352 18.88 -12.90 1.59
CA THR A 352 17.45 -12.58 1.62
C THR A 352 16.60 -13.78 2.04
N LEU A 353 16.94 -14.97 1.56
CA LEU A 353 16.24 -16.21 1.87
C LEU A 353 16.77 -16.82 3.16
N ARG A 354 15.86 -17.39 3.95
CA ARG A 354 16.23 -18.12 5.17
C ARG A 354 16.40 -19.59 4.82
N TYR A 355 17.65 -20.04 4.85
CA TYR A 355 18.00 -21.44 4.69
C TYR A 355 17.85 -22.17 6.03
N LYS A 356 17.21 -23.33 6.00
CA LYS A 356 17.13 -24.28 7.11
C LYS A 356 17.72 -25.60 6.61
N GLY A 357 19.03 -25.78 6.83
CA GLY A 357 19.81 -26.76 6.09
C GLY A 357 19.87 -26.38 4.61
N ASP A 358 19.68 -27.36 3.72
CA ASP A 358 19.72 -27.16 2.26
C ASP A 358 18.37 -26.68 1.68
N GLN A 359 17.43 -26.27 2.53
CA GLN A 359 16.06 -25.93 2.15
C GLN A 359 15.75 -24.48 2.45
N VAL A 360 15.11 -23.78 1.53
CA VAL A 360 14.54 -22.46 1.81
C VAL A 360 13.10 -22.65 2.28
N GLU A 361 12.79 -22.11 3.45
CA GLU A 361 11.41 -22.03 3.95
C GLU A 361 10.96 -20.57 3.98
N PHE A 362 9.88 -20.25 3.28
CA PHE A 362 9.18 -19.00 3.50
C PHE A 362 7.67 -19.17 3.48
N ARG A 363 7.00 -18.23 4.15
CA ARG A 363 5.56 -18.16 4.26
C ARG A 363 5.08 -17.01 3.37
N PRO A 364 4.67 -17.31 2.13
CA PRO A 364 4.05 -16.30 1.30
C PRO A 364 2.72 -15.83 1.90
N LYS A 365 2.27 -14.69 1.43
CA LYS A 365 1.02 -14.04 1.81
C LYS A 365 0.28 -13.61 0.58
N VAL A 366 -1.03 -13.77 0.64
CA VAL A 366 -1.94 -13.19 -0.33
C VAL A 366 -2.22 -11.78 0.13
N HIS A 367 -2.19 -10.83 -0.80
CA HIS A 367 -2.65 -9.48 -0.46
C HIS A 367 -4.18 -9.42 -0.45
N ALA A 368 -4.73 -8.57 0.43
CA ALA A 368 -6.15 -8.39 0.67
C ALA A 368 -6.91 -8.05 -0.62
N GLU A 369 -6.35 -7.16 -1.45
CA GLU A 369 -6.97 -6.76 -2.71
C GLU A 369 -7.02 -7.92 -3.72
N ALA A 370 -5.97 -8.73 -3.79
CA ALA A 370 -5.94 -9.90 -4.66
C ALA A 370 -6.95 -10.96 -4.19
N LEU A 371 -7.11 -11.12 -2.87
CA LEU A 371 -8.11 -12.01 -2.29
C LEU A 371 -9.54 -11.56 -2.62
N ILE A 372 -9.82 -10.26 -2.54
CA ILE A 372 -11.12 -9.69 -2.92
C ILE A 372 -11.39 -9.88 -4.42
N ALA A 373 -10.42 -9.56 -5.27
CA ALA A 373 -10.56 -9.69 -6.71
C ALA A 373 -10.89 -11.14 -7.13
N ASP A 374 -10.15 -12.10 -6.58
CA ASP A 374 -10.37 -13.53 -6.84
C ASP A 374 -11.70 -14.02 -6.27
N HIS A 375 -12.11 -13.54 -5.08
CA HIS A 375 -13.42 -13.86 -4.50
C HIS A 375 -14.57 -13.39 -5.41
N PHE A 376 -14.55 -12.13 -5.85
CA PHE A 376 -15.57 -11.60 -6.77
C PHE A 376 -15.61 -12.39 -8.08
N TYR A 377 -14.46 -12.75 -8.63
CA TYR A 377 -14.37 -13.52 -9.86
C TYR A 377 -14.97 -14.92 -9.70
N ARG A 378 -14.63 -15.65 -8.62
CA ARG A 378 -15.07 -17.05 -8.42
C ARG A 378 -16.54 -17.19 -8.10
N HIS A 379 -17.08 -16.20 -7.41
CA HIS A 379 -18.48 -16.20 -7.00
C HIS A 379 -19.37 -15.42 -7.96
N ASP A 380 -18.82 -14.92 -9.08
CA ASP A 380 -19.52 -14.10 -10.08
C ASP A 380 -20.27 -12.91 -9.44
N LEU A 381 -19.60 -12.25 -8.49
CA LEU A 381 -20.18 -11.15 -7.74
C LEU A 381 -20.15 -9.88 -8.57
N ARG A 382 -21.25 -9.13 -8.53
CA ARG A 382 -21.40 -7.89 -9.28
C ARG A 382 -20.91 -6.71 -8.46
N PHE A 383 -19.92 -5.99 -8.97
CA PHE A 383 -19.51 -4.71 -8.39
C PHE A 383 -20.58 -3.64 -8.61
N VAL A 384 -20.71 -2.74 -7.63
CA VAL A 384 -21.58 -1.56 -7.71
C VAL A 384 -21.31 -0.77 -8.99
N ASN A 385 -22.38 -0.46 -9.75
CA ASN A 385 -22.31 0.29 -11.01
C ASN A 385 -21.36 -0.31 -12.06
N GLN A 386 -21.10 -1.63 -12.00
CA GLN A 386 -20.11 -2.33 -12.84
C GLN A 386 -18.67 -1.78 -12.70
N ASP A 387 -18.40 -1.00 -11.64
CA ASP A 387 -17.10 -0.43 -11.37
C ASP A 387 -16.28 -1.39 -10.49
N ARG A 388 -15.38 -2.15 -11.12
CA ARG A 388 -14.51 -3.18 -10.48
C ARG A 388 -13.44 -2.57 -9.58
N TYR A 389 -13.83 -1.70 -8.66
CA TYR A 389 -12.96 -0.99 -7.75
C TYR A 389 -12.85 -1.70 -6.41
N ILE A 390 -11.61 -1.84 -5.93
CA ILE A 390 -11.29 -2.38 -4.61
C ILE A 390 -10.60 -1.27 -3.84
N GLY A 391 -11.25 -0.79 -2.78
CA GLY A 391 -10.70 0.20 -1.88
C GLY A 391 -9.58 -0.39 -1.06
N CYS A 392 -8.37 0.11 -1.31
CA CYS A 392 -7.18 -0.17 -0.53
C CYS A 392 -6.27 1.04 -0.68
N ARG A 393 -5.68 1.54 0.41
CA ARG A 393 -4.80 2.73 0.35
C ARG A 393 -3.54 2.56 -0.51
N GLN A 394 -3.28 1.38 -1.08
CA GLN A 394 -2.13 1.10 -1.93
C GLN A 394 -2.42 1.08 -3.45
N PHE A 395 -3.68 1.13 -3.93
CA PHE A 395 -3.98 0.68 -5.31
C PHE A 395 -4.61 1.63 -6.34
N VAL A 396 -4.97 2.88 -6.01
CA VAL A 396 -5.20 3.85 -7.10
C VAL A 396 -3.89 4.00 -7.89
N GLU A 397 -3.93 4.18 -9.23
CA GLU A 397 -2.85 4.51 -10.20
C GLU A 397 -1.88 5.61 -9.75
N ARG A 398 -1.31 5.40 -8.58
CA ARG A 398 -0.17 6.06 -8.02
C ARG A 398 1.00 5.33 -8.65
N PRO A 399 2.11 6.04 -8.94
CA PRO A 399 3.37 5.36 -9.21
C PRO A 399 3.51 4.27 -8.15
N CYS A 400 3.43 3.01 -8.59
CA CYS A 400 3.67 1.89 -7.70
C CYS A 400 5.02 2.19 -7.05
N HIS A 401 5.12 2.07 -5.72
CA HIS A 401 6.32 2.49 -4.98
C HIS A 401 7.58 1.66 -5.36
N GLY A 402 7.53 0.85 -6.42
CA GLY A 402 8.63 0.05 -6.95
C GLY A 402 9.10 -1.08 -6.04
N ASN A 403 8.38 -1.38 -4.95
CA ASN A 403 8.82 -2.45 -4.05
C ASN A 403 8.31 -3.79 -4.58
N THR A 404 9.26 -4.67 -4.83
CA THR A 404 8.99 -6.05 -5.19
C THR A 404 8.64 -6.86 -3.94
N TRP A 405 7.44 -7.41 -3.89
CA TRP A 405 6.94 -8.22 -2.78
C TRP A 405 7.29 -9.70 -2.98
N ILE A 406 8.53 -10.08 -2.63
CA ILE A 406 9.04 -11.46 -2.80
C ILE A 406 8.29 -12.54 -2.01
N LYS A 407 7.40 -12.15 -1.09
CA LYS A 407 6.56 -13.05 -0.29
C LYS A 407 5.10 -13.01 -0.72
N TRP A 408 4.79 -12.47 -1.89
CA TRP A 408 3.43 -12.48 -2.43
C TRP A 408 3.13 -13.84 -3.09
N GLN A 409 1.89 -14.30 -3.02
CA GLN A 409 1.40 -15.44 -3.80
C GLN A 409 -0.03 -15.20 -4.30
N PRO A 410 -0.46 -15.93 -5.35
CA PRO A 410 -1.86 -15.91 -5.76
C PRO A 410 -2.79 -16.51 -4.68
N PRO A 411 -4.04 -16.04 -4.56
CA PRO A 411 -4.98 -16.41 -3.50
C PRO A 411 -5.15 -17.91 -3.24
N TYR A 412 -5.28 -18.76 -4.26
CA TYR A 412 -5.47 -20.20 -4.05
C TYR A 412 -4.56 -21.01 -4.96
N PHE A 413 -3.27 -20.93 -4.64
CA PHE A 413 -2.27 -21.82 -5.20
C PHE A 413 -2.34 -23.20 -4.53
N GLY A 414 -2.38 -24.27 -5.32
CA GLY A 414 -2.30 -25.64 -4.80
C GLY A 414 -3.57 -26.13 -4.09
N ASP A 415 -4.69 -25.42 -4.19
CA ASP A 415 -5.99 -25.96 -3.76
C ASP A 415 -6.40 -27.07 -4.75
N ILE A 416 -6.03 -28.31 -4.40
CA ILE A 416 -6.05 -29.47 -5.30
C ILE A 416 -7.47 -29.83 -5.75
N GLY A 417 -8.51 -29.24 -5.13
CA GLY A 417 -9.91 -29.45 -5.49
C GLY A 417 -10.39 -28.78 -6.77
N ALA A 418 -9.64 -27.85 -7.35
CA ALA A 418 -10.09 -27.12 -8.54
C ALA A 418 -8.99 -27.01 -9.59
N ARG A 419 -8.97 -27.95 -10.55
CA ARG A 419 -8.17 -27.85 -11.79
C ARG A 419 -8.22 -26.43 -12.40
N ASN A 420 -9.38 -25.79 -12.31
CA ASN A 420 -9.60 -24.41 -12.76
C ASN A 420 -8.80 -23.37 -11.94
N SER A 421 -8.74 -23.49 -10.60
CA SER A 421 -7.97 -22.57 -9.75
C SER A 421 -6.47 -22.65 -10.03
N SER A 422 -5.95 -23.86 -10.24
CA SER A 422 -4.56 -24.08 -10.64
C SER A 422 -4.26 -23.49 -12.03
N LEU A 423 -5.18 -23.62 -12.98
CA LEU A 423 -5.04 -23.05 -14.32
C LEU A 423 -5.06 -21.52 -14.31
N ILE A 424 -6.03 -20.91 -13.61
CA ILE A 424 -6.14 -19.45 -13.47
C ILE A 424 -4.89 -18.90 -12.78
N SER A 425 -4.40 -19.58 -11.74
CA SER A 425 -3.17 -19.19 -11.04
C SER A 425 -1.96 -19.25 -11.98
N ALA A 426 -1.80 -20.33 -12.76
CA ALA A 426 -0.71 -20.46 -13.72
C ALA A 426 -0.77 -19.39 -14.83
N GLN A 427 -1.97 -19.08 -15.35
CA GLN A 427 -2.18 -18.01 -16.33
C GLN A 427 -1.83 -16.63 -15.74
N THR A 428 -2.33 -16.34 -14.54
CA THR A 428 -2.04 -15.09 -13.83
C THR A 428 -0.54 -14.92 -13.60
N LEU A 429 0.14 -15.97 -13.10
CA LEU A 429 1.59 -15.95 -12.90
C LEU A 429 2.33 -15.75 -14.22
N THR A 430 1.90 -16.40 -15.31
CA THR A 430 2.50 -16.22 -16.64
C THR A 430 2.41 -14.77 -17.11
N HIS A 431 1.25 -14.14 -16.95
CA HIS A 431 1.08 -12.73 -17.31
C HIS A 431 1.96 -11.82 -16.44
N MET A 432 1.97 -12.04 -15.12
CA MET A 432 2.84 -11.29 -14.20
C MET A 432 4.34 -11.47 -14.52
N MET A 433 4.76 -12.67 -14.93
CA MET A 433 6.14 -12.94 -15.31
C MET A 433 6.54 -12.19 -16.59
N SER A 434 5.62 -11.97 -17.53
CA SER A 434 5.86 -11.10 -18.68
C SER A 434 6.18 -9.67 -18.25
N ASP A 435 5.34 -9.09 -17.38
CA ASP A 435 5.54 -7.72 -16.87
C ASP A 435 6.83 -7.59 -16.04
N ILE A 436 7.11 -8.57 -15.19
CA ILE A 436 8.36 -8.66 -14.41
C ILE A 436 9.57 -8.76 -15.35
N GLY A 437 9.47 -9.55 -16.42
CA GLY A 437 10.49 -9.68 -17.44
C GLY A 437 10.80 -8.33 -18.10
N ASP A 438 9.78 -7.61 -18.53
CA ASP A 438 9.95 -6.27 -19.12
C ASP A 438 10.63 -5.29 -18.14
N ASP A 439 10.28 -5.35 -16.87
CA ASP A 439 10.88 -4.53 -15.81
C ASP A 439 12.34 -4.90 -15.54
N ILE A 440 12.67 -6.19 -15.49
CA ILE A 440 14.04 -6.70 -15.36
C ILE A 440 14.86 -6.24 -16.56
N ARG A 441 14.33 -6.38 -17.79
CA ARG A 441 14.99 -5.93 -19.03
C ARG A 441 15.34 -4.45 -18.93
N LYS A 442 14.37 -3.59 -18.61
CA LYS A 442 14.58 -2.14 -18.47
C LYS A 442 15.67 -1.82 -17.43
N ARG A 443 15.69 -2.52 -16.29
CA ARG A 443 16.67 -2.28 -15.22
C ARG A 443 18.08 -2.75 -15.56
N ILE A 444 18.21 -3.90 -16.22
CA ILE A 444 19.50 -4.38 -16.74
C ILE A 444 20.04 -3.39 -17.77
N MET A 445 19.20 -2.95 -18.72
CA MET A 445 19.60 -2.00 -19.76
C MET A 445 19.98 -0.62 -19.20
N ALA A 446 19.37 -0.19 -18.09
CA ALA A 446 19.69 1.07 -17.44
C ALA A 446 20.98 1.04 -16.59
N GLY A 447 21.74 -0.07 -16.56
CA GLY A 447 22.97 -0.21 -15.76
C GLY A 447 22.67 -0.33 -14.27
N GLY A 448 22.01 -1.42 -13.87
CA GLY A 448 21.44 -1.66 -12.53
C GLY A 448 22.28 -1.13 -11.36
N GLU A 449 21.80 -0.07 -10.72
CA GLU A 449 22.24 0.32 -9.39
C GLU A 449 21.21 -0.20 -8.40
N THR A 450 21.68 -0.77 -7.29
CA THR A 450 20.83 -1.34 -6.24
C THR A 450 20.13 -0.21 -5.46
N GLY A 451 18.96 0.20 -5.93
CA GLY A 451 18.16 1.24 -5.28
C GLY A 451 17.65 0.85 -3.89
N ARG A 452 17.61 1.81 -2.96
CA ARG A 452 16.96 1.64 -1.64
C ARG A 452 15.44 1.39 -1.80
N ARG A 453 14.87 0.68 -0.82
CA ARG A 453 13.41 0.45 -0.74
C ARG A 453 12.69 1.77 -0.42
N LEU A 454 11.68 2.13 -1.21
CA LEU A 454 10.76 3.22 -0.90
C LEU A 454 9.81 2.80 0.23
N PRO A 455 9.32 3.70 1.09
CA PRO A 455 8.19 3.39 1.94
C PRO A 455 7.03 2.84 1.10
N ASP A 456 6.31 1.80 1.56
CA ASP A 456 5.18 1.15 0.85
C ASP A 456 3.99 2.10 0.59
N SER A 457 4.14 3.38 0.92
CA SER A 457 3.12 4.41 0.81
C SER A 457 3.79 5.77 0.80
N VAL A 458 3.65 6.51 -0.29
CA VAL A 458 3.83 7.95 -0.24
C VAL A 458 2.50 8.48 0.27
N THR A 459 2.49 9.18 1.41
CA THR A 459 1.25 9.82 1.88
C THR A 459 0.73 10.70 0.76
N GLY A 460 -0.52 10.52 0.35
CA GLY A 460 -1.16 11.24 -0.75
C GLY A 460 -1.29 12.76 -0.57
N LEU A 461 -0.47 13.37 0.28
CA LEU A 461 -0.28 14.81 0.37
C LEU A 461 0.16 15.43 -0.95
N SER A 462 0.77 14.67 -1.88
CA SER A 462 1.12 15.19 -3.21
C SER A 462 -0.08 15.62 -4.07
N THR A 463 -1.33 15.44 -3.62
CA THR A 463 -2.53 15.93 -4.33
C THR A 463 -3.44 16.85 -3.50
N SER A 464 -3.03 17.30 -2.31
CA SER A 464 -3.86 18.23 -1.51
C SER A 464 -3.52 19.71 -1.71
N ILE A 465 -2.56 20.05 -2.58
CA ILE A 465 -2.27 21.46 -2.92
C ILE A 465 -3.21 22.01 -4.00
N THR A 466 -3.99 21.16 -4.69
CA THR A 466 -5.07 21.66 -5.53
C THR A 466 -6.19 22.15 -4.62
N HIS A 467 -6.39 23.48 -4.60
CA HIS A 467 -7.51 24.20 -4.00
C HIS A 467 -8.84 23.46 -4.19
N SER A 468 -9.16 22.53 -3.29
CA SER A 468 -10.52 22.02 -3.18
C SER A 468 -11.25 23.01 -2.30
N ASN A 469 -12.11 23.81 -2.95
CA ASN A 469 -13.19 24.57 -2.35
C ASN A 469 -14.09 23.61 -1.56
N GLU A 470 -13.66 23.19 -0.37
CA GLU A 470 -14.61 22.73 0.64
C GLU A 470 -15.33 23.98 1.14
N PRO A 471 -16.67 23.98 1.18
CA PRO A 471 -17.42 25.12 1.70
C PRO A 471 -17.01 25.33 3.16
N ASP A 472 -16.44 26.50 3.43
CA ASP A 472 -16.19 26.98 4.79
C ASP A 472 -17.51 26.88 5.57
N GLY A 473 -17.57 25.94 6.52
CA GLY A 473 -18.58 25.92 7.58
C GLY A 473 -18.33 27.04 8.60
N GLY A 474 -17.89 28.21 8.14
CA GLY A 474 -17.49 29.35 8.93
C GLY A 474 -18.61 30.40 8.97
N ASN A 475 -19.10 30.66 10.17
CA ASN A 475 -19.76 31.90 10.59
C ASN A 475 -21.01 32.33 9.80
N ALA A 476 -22.10 31.59 9.97
CA ALA A 476 -23.42 32.23 9.99
C ALA A 476 -23.93 32.18 11.44
N LEU A 477 -24.43 33.30 11.94
CA LEU A 477 -25.10 33.48 13.25
C LEU A 477 -24.19 33.83 14.44
N SER A 478 -23.50 34.96 14.34
CA SER A 478 -23.22 35.80 15.50
C SER A 478 -23.50 37.25 15.14
N ARG A 479 -24.76 37.54 14.77
CA ARG A 479 -25.26 38.92 14.83
C ARG A 479 -25.62 39.18 16.29
N PRO A 480 -25.03 40.18 16.95
CA PRO A 480 -25.41 40.56 18.30
C PRO A 480 -26.85 41.07 18.25
N VAL A 481 -27.69 40.49 19.10
CA VAL A 481 -29.04 41.00 19.36
C VAL A 481 -28.86 42.29 20.15
N GLU A 482 -28.78 43.41 19.44
CA GLU A 482 -28.99 44.73 20.02
C GLU A 482 -30.49 44.93 20.27
N GLY A 483 -30.83 45.21 21.52
CA GLY A 483 -32.00 46.00 21.90
C GLY A 483 -33.34 45.26 21.89
N VAL A 484 -33.96 45.22 23.06
CA VAL A 484 -35.31 45.74 23.39
C VAL A 484 -35.75 45.06 24.69
N LEU A 485 -35.78 45.85 25.77
CA LEU A 485 -36.47 45.68 27.06
C LEU A 485 -36.16 44.44 27.91
#